data_AF-A0A356BHQ5-F1
#
_entry.id   AF-A0A356BHQ5-F1
#
_cell.length_a   1.000
_cell.length_b   1.000
_cell.length_c   1.000
_cell.angle_alpha   90.00
_cell.angle_beta   90.00
_cell.angle_gamma   90.00
#
_symmetry.space_group_name_H-M   'P 1'
#
loop_
_entity.id
_entity.type
_entity.pdbx_description
1 polymer ?
#
loop_
_entity_poly.entity_id
_entity_poly.type
_entity_poly.pdbx_seq_one_letter_code
_entity_poly.pdbx_strand_id
1 'polypeptide(L)'
;DDESDPQYARSKAALDYLEAATDAKGRKIKVHKLPVPAPIMAKAEEYATVDATMSAIPREANARLAGSYINFYLCNGGLILPTFDDPNDKVAAEILQSLYPQHKVVTVPGREILLGGGNIHCITQQQPR
;
A
#
# COMPACT_ATOMS: atom_id res chain seq x y z
N ASP A 1 10.00 -11.10 -2.14
CA ASP A 1 11.11 -12.07 -2.06
C ASP A 1 12.13 -11.93 -3.18
N ASP A 2 11.90 -11.08 -4.18
CA ASP A 2 12.94 -10.71 -5.15
C ASP A 2 14.00 -9.82 -4.48
N GLU A 3 15.20 -10.37 -4.26
CA GLU A 3 16.31 -9.65 -3.61
C GLU A 3 16.93 -8.55 -4.48
N SER A 4 16.65 -8.56 -5.79
CA SER A 4 17.14 -7.55 -6.72
C SER A 4 16.30 -6.27 -6.72
N ASP A 5 15.06 -6.34 -6.19
CA ASP A 5 14.22 -5.15 -6.04
C ASP A 5 14.73 -4.28 -4.87
N PRO A 6 14.94 -2.96 -5.04
CA PRO A 6 15.38 -2.07 -3.96
C PRO A 6 14.42 -2.03 -2.76
N GLN A 7 13.16 -2.45 -2.91
CA GLN A 7 12.21 -2.61 -1.82
C GLN A 7 12.57 -3.78 -0.89
N TYR A 8 13.25 -4.82 -1.38
CA TYR A 8 13.53 -6.03 -0.60
C TYR A 8 14.29 -5.74 0.67
N ALA A 9 15.41 -5.01 0.58
CA ALA A 9 16.22 -4.66 1.73
C ALA A 9 15.42 -3.92 2.81
N ARG A 10 14.47 -3.07 2.40
CA ARG A 10 13.60 -2.32 3.32
C ARG A 10 12.57 -3.23 3.98
N SER A 11 11.89 -4.06 3.20
CA SER A 11 10.91 -5.02 3.72
C SER A 11 11.55 -6.05 4.65
N LYS A 12 12.76 -6.53 4.31
CA LYS A 12 13.52 -7.48 5.12
C LYS A 12 13.95 -6.86 6.45
N ALA A 13 14.49 -5.64 6.42
CA ALA A 13 14.86 -4.93 7.65
C ALA A 13 13.65 -4.70 8.58
N ALA A 14 12.49 -4.32 8.01
CA ALA A 14 11.26 -4.16 8.78
C ALA A 14 10.76 -5.49 9.38
N LEU A 15 10.82 -6.57 8.60
CA LEU A 15 10.46 -7.91 9.06
C LEU A 15 11.34 -8.35 10.23
N ASP A 16 12.66 -8.26 10.07
CA ASP A 16 13.64 -8.68 11.09
C ASP A 16 13.46 -7.91 12.39
N TYR A 17 13.21 -6.60 12.28
CA TYR A 17 12.93 -5.76 13.43
C TYR A 17 11.65 -6.18 14.15
N LEU A 18 10.55 -6.36 13.41
CA LEU A 18 9.24 -6.67 13.99
C LEU A 18 9.21 -8.06 14.62
N GLU A 19 9.86 -9.06 14.03
CA GLU A 19 9.93 -10.43 14.58
C GLU A 19 10.76 -10.50 15.87
N ALA A 20 11.78 -9.66 16.01
CA ALA A 20 12.56 -9.55 17.25
C ALA A 20 11.81 -8.78 18.36
N ALA A 21 10.99 -7.81 17.98
CA ALA A 21 10.33 -6.89 18.89
C ALA A 21 9.22 -7.52 19.75
N THR A 22 8.86 -6.79 20.80
CA THR A 22 7.68 -7.05 21.64
C THR A 22 6.85 -5.78 21.73
N ASP A 23 5.54 -5.93 21.87
CA ASP A 23 4.66 -4.78 22.11
C ASP A 23 4.79 -4.24 23.55
N ALA A 24 4.07 -3.15 23.85
CA ALA A 24 4.07 -2.51 25.16
C ALA A 24 3.55 -3.40 26.31
N LYS A 25 2.96 -4.56 26.01
CA LYS A 25 2.50 -5.56 26.99
C LYS A 25 3.41 -6.79 27.05
N GLY A 26 4.59 -6.74 26.41
CA GLY A 26 5.56 -7.83 26.37
C GLY A 26 5.16 -9.00 25.46
N ARG A 27 4.13 -8.85 24.62
CA ARG A 27 3.72 -9.90 23.67
C ARG A 27 4.62 -9.86 22.46
N LYS A 28 4.94 -11.03 21.90
CA LYS A 28 5.64 -11.13 20.62
C LYS A 28 4.76 -10.64 19.48
N ILE A 29 5.32 -9.83 18.60
CA ILE A 29 4.61 -9.32 17.43
C ILE A 29 4.49 -10.47 16.42
N LYS A 30 3.25 -10.82 16.06
CA LYS A 30 2.97 -11.74 14.96
C LYS A 30 2.95 -10.95 13.65
N VAL A 31 3.97 -11.14 12.82
CA VAL A 31 4.08 -10.44 11.54
C VAL A 31 3.33 -11.22 10.47
N HIS A 32 2.42 -10.52 9.77
CA HIS A 32 1.73 -11.04 8.61
C HIS A 32 2.25 -10.32 7.37
N LYS A 33 2.86 -11.07 6.44
CA LYS A 33 3.38 -10.50 5.20
C LYS A 33 2.25 -10.23 4.22
N LEU A 34 2.37 -9.13 3.49
CA LEU A 34 1.54 -8.80 2.34
C LEU A 34 2.48 -8.63 1.14
N PRO A 35 2.13 -9.15 -0.05
CA PRO A 35 2.94 -8.90 -1.24
C PRO A 35 2.98 -7.40 -1.54
N VAL A 36 3.91 -7.00 -2.40
CA VAL A 36 3.88 -5.70 -3.07
C VAL A 36 3.49 -5.94 -4.52
N PRO A 37 2.77 -5.02 -5.19
CA PRO A 37 2.56 -5.13 -6.63
C PRO A 37 3.91 -5.09 -7.37
N ALA A 38 3.95 -5.56 -8.61
CA ALA A 38 5.09 -5.32 -9.48
C ALA A 38 5.39 -3.80 -9.57
N PRO A 39 6.64 -3.38 -9.84
CA PRO A 39 6.97 -1.97 -9.97
C PRO A 39 6.05 -1.25 -10.95
N ILE A 40 5.30 -0.27 -10.44
CA ILE A 40 4.35 0.53 -11.23
C ILE A 40 5.08 1.79 -11.67
N MET A 41 5.14 2.04 -12.97
CA MET A 41 5.78 3.23 -13.54
C MET A 41 4.71 4.24 -13.98
N ALA A 42 4.97 5.52 -13.71
CA ALA A 42 4.15 6.61 -14.22
C ALA A 42 4.33 6.78 -15.73
N LYS A 43 3.24 7.04 -16.46
CA LYS A 43 3.24 7.33 -17.90
C LYS A 43 3.20 8.84 -18.13
N ALA A 44 3.71 9.29 -19.27
CA ALA A 44 3.75 10.71 -19.59
C ALA A 44 2.33 11.32 -19.72
N GLU A 45 1.41 10.55 -20.29
CA GLU A 45 0.03 10.98 -20.53
C GLU A 45 -0.74 11.19 -19.21
N GLU A 46 -0.35 10.48 -18.15
CA GLU A 46 -0.96 10.57 -16.82
C GLU A 46 -0.62 11.88 -16.10
N TYR A 47 0.42 12.58 -16.56
CA TYR A 47 0.83 13.88 -16.03
C TYR A 47 0.68 15.02 -17.04
N ALA A 48 0.16 14.76 -18.24
CA ALA A 48 0.02 15.76 -19.29
C ALA A 48 -0.86 16.97 -18.90
N THR A 49 -1.76 16.79 -17.94
CA THR A 49 -2.67 17.82 -17.43
C THR A 49 -2.28 18.37 -16.06
N VAL A 50 -1.15 17.93 -15.49
CA VAL A 50 -0.69 18.37 -14.17
C VAL A 50 0.14 19.64 -14.32
N ASP A 51 -0.29 20.72 -13.66
CA ASP A 51 0.42 22.00 -13.67
C ASP A 51 1.79 21.88 -12.99
N ALA A 52 2.84 22.28 -13.70
CA ALA A 52 4.17 22.45 -13.13
C ALA A 52 4.27 23.84 -12.47
N THR A 53 4.58 23.88 -11.17
CA THR A 53 4.79 25.13 -10.43
C THR A 53 6.12 25.08 -9.69
N MET A 54 6.70 26.25 -9.38
CA MET A 54 7.97 26.33 -8.64
C MET A 54 7.88 25.85 -7.19
N SER A 55 6.68 25.73 -6.64
CA SER A 55 6.43 25.35 -5.24
C SER A 55 5.99 23.90 -5.07
N ALA A 56 5.61 23.21 -6.15
CA ALA A 56 5.20 21.81 -6.13
C ALA A 56 6.35 20.89 -6.53
N ILE A 57 6.34 19.66 -6.01
CA ILE A 57 7.24 18.60 -6.48
C ILE A 57 6.78 18.20 -7.90
N PRO A 58 7.66 18.30 -8.92
CA PRO A 58 7.31 17.93 -10.29
C PRO A 58 6.85 16.46 -10.39
N ARG A 59 5.91 16.20 -11.29
CA ARG A 59 5.46 14.84 -11.62
C ARG A 59 6.10 14.43 -12.94
N GLU A 60 6.97 13.44 -12.88
CA GLU A 60 7.79 12.99 -14.00
C GLU A 60 7.38 11.60 -14.48
N ALA A 61 7.33 11.42 -15.80
CA ALA A 61 7.15 10.11 -16.40
C ALA A 61 8.30 9.16 -16.02
N ASN A 62 8.03 7.85 -16.06
CA ASN A 62 8.99 6.80 -15.66
C ASN A 62 9.45 6.87 -14.20
N ALA A 63 8.80 7.67 -13.36
CA ALA A 63 8.96 7.55 -11.91
C ALA A 63 8.31 6.24 -11.42
N ARG A 64 9.00 5.51 -10.54
CA ARG A 64 8.42 4.36 -9.83
C ARG A 64 7.43 4.88 -8.79
N LEU A 65 6.17 4.52 -8.95
CA LEU A 65 5.10 4.87 -8.02
C LEU A 65 5.16 4.01 -6.76
N ALA A 66 4.77 4.59 -5.62
CA ALA A 66 4.79 3.96 -4.30
C ALA A 66 3.59 3.02 -4.06
N GLY A 67 3.34 2.09 -4.99
CA GLY A 67 2.22 1.15 -4.91
C GLY A 67 2.37 0.18 -3.73
N SER A 68 1.38 0.13 -2.84
CA SER A 68 1.38 -0.75 -1.67
C SER A 68 -0.03 -1.10 -1.23
N TYR A 69 -0.29 -2.39 -1.04
CA TYR A 69 -1.56 -2.90 -0.49
C TYR A 69 -1.73 -2.59 1.00
N ILE A 70 -0.67 -2.21 1.72
CA ILE A 70 -0.75 -1.81 3.14
C ILE A 70 -1.51 -0.49 3.30
N ASN A 71 -1.63 0.33 2.23
CA ASN A 71 -2.35 1.60 2.27
C ASN A 71 -3.89 1.43 2.15
N PHE A 72 -4.44 0.41 2.81
CA PHE A 72 -5.87 0.15 2.91
C PHE A 72 -6.51 0.93 4.06
N TYR A 73 -7.83 1.10 4.04
CA TYR A 73 -8.60 1.66 5.15
C TYR A 73 -9.47 0.59 5.83
N LEU A 74 -9.30 0.42 7.14
CA LEU A 74 -10.13 -0.47 7.96
C LEU A 74 -11.27 0.33 8.59
N CYS A 75 -12.51 -0.01 8.22
CA CYS A 75 -13.72 0.64 8.73
C CYS A 75 -14.60 -0.36 9.49
N ASN A 76 -15.70 0.11 10.09
CA ASN A 76 -16.62 -0.75 10.83
C ASN A 76 -17.18 -1.85 9.92
N GLY A 77 -16.75 -3.09 10.13
CA GLY A 77 -17.21 -4.26 9.36
C GLY A 77 -16.68 -4.34 7.92
N GLY A 78 -15.72 -3.50 7.52
CA GLY A 78 -15.17 -3.50 6.17
C GLY A 78 -13.69 -3.12 6.10
N LEU A 79 -13.05 -3.49 4.99
CA LEU A 79 -11.69 -3.08 4.63
C LEU A 79 -11.69 -2.63 3.17
N ILE A 80 -11.26 -1.40 2.92
CA ILE A 80 -11.16 -0.83 1.57
C ILE A 80 -9.73 -0.95 1.08
N LEU A 81 -9.49 -1.87 0.14
CA LEU A 81 -8.18 -2.25 -0.37
C LEU A 81 -7.93 -1.61 -1.74
N PRO A 82 -6.84 -0.84 -1.93
CA PRO A 82 -6.45 -0.42 -3.28
C PRO A 82 -5.98 -1.59 -4.15
N THR A 83 -6.33 -1.54 -5.43
CA THR A 83 -5.84 -2.47 -6.47
C THR A 83 -5.12 -1.74 -7.59
N PHE A 84 -4.24 -2.45 -8.29
CA PHE A 84 -3.27 -1.87 -9.23
C PHE A 84 -3.21 -2.54 -10.60
N ASP A 85 -4.19 -3.39 -10.93
CA ASP A 85 -4.20 -4.25 -12.12
C ASP A 85 -3.01 -5.23 -12.12
N ASP A 86 -2.70 -5.76 -10.94
CA ASP A 86 -1.57 -6.64 -10.68
C ASP A 86 -2.07 -8.01 -10.15
N PRO A 87 -1.44 -9.14 -10.49
CA PRO A 87 -1.87 -10.45 -9.99
C PRO A 87 -1.91 -10.55 -8.46
N ASN A 88 -1.10 -9.77 -7.74
CA ASN A 88 -1.12 -9.73 -6.29
C ASN A 88 -2.33 -8.99 -5.71
N ASP A 89 -3.15 -8.31 -6.51
CA ASP A 89 -4.40 -7.67 -6.06
C ASP A 89 -5.29 -8.73 -5.36
N LYS A 90 -5.44 -9.88 -6.02
CA LYS A 90 -6.22 -11.01 -5.51
C LYS A 90 -5.56 -11.63 -4.28
N VAL A 91 -4.24 -11.83 -4.31
CA VAL A 91 -3.48 -12.43 -3.21
C VAL A 91 -3.57 -11.56 -1.95
N ALA A 92 -3.42 -10.25 -2.09
CA ALA A 92 -3.54 -9.30 -0.99
C ALA A 92 -4.96 -9.31 -0.40
N ALA A 93 -5.99 -9.34 -1.25
CA ALA A 93 -7.38 -9.44 -0.81
C ALA A 93 -7.65 -10.72 -0.01
N GLU A 94 -7.16 -11.87 -0.48
CA GLU A 94 -7.34 -13.17 0.19
C GLU A 94 -6.63 -13.22 1.57
N ILE A 95 -5.40 -12.70 1.64
CA ILE A 95 -4.66 -12.57 2.90
C ILE A 95 -5.44 -11.70 3.88
N LEU A 96 -5.84 -10.50 3.46
CA LEU A 96 -6.56 -9.56 4.33
C LEU A 96 -7.92 -10.11 4.75
N GLN A 97 -8.64 -10.79 3.86
CA GLN A 97 -9.92 -11.42 4.20
C GLN A 97 -9.75 -12.53 5.26
N SER A 98 -8.65 -13.28 5.19
CA SER A 98 -8.32 -14.31 6.19
C SER A 98 -7.94 -13.71 7.54
N LEU A 99 -7.28 -12.54 7.55
CA LEU A 99 -6.89 -11.83 8.77
C LEU A 99 -8.06 -11.09 9.43
N TYR A 100 -9.02 -10.63 8.64
CA TYR A 100 -10.20 -9.90 9.10
C TYR A 100 -11.50 -10.67 8.74
N PRO A 101 -11.74 -11.87 9.32
CA PRO A 101 -12.85 -12.74 8.91
C PRO A 101 -14.25 -12.15 9.15
N GLN A 102 -14.35 -11.12 10.01
CA GLN A 102 -15.60 -10.41 10.29
C GLN A 102 -15.77 -9.14 9.44
N HIS A 103 -14.80 -8.80 8.59
CA HIS A 103 -14.87 -7.64 7.72
C HIS A 103 -15.07 -8.09 6.28
N LYS A 104 -15.83 -7.31 5.52
CA LYS A 104 -15.88 -7.46 4.07
C LYS A 104 -14.71 -6.71 3.43
N VAL A 105 -13.81 -7.43 2.76
CA VAL A 105 -12.78 -6.80 1.93
C VAL A 105 -13.43 -6.30 0.63
N VAL A 106 -13.30 -5.01 0.35
CA VAL A 106 -13.79 -4.34 -0.86
C VAL A 106 -12.61 -3.70 -1.57
N THR A 107 -12.41 -4.07 -2.82
CA THR A 107 -11.33 -3.53 -3.66
C THR A 107 -11.77 -2.27 -4.40
N VAL A 108 -10.84 -1.33 -4.59
CA VAL A 108 -11.04 -0.09 -5.35
C VAL A 108 -9.79 0.18 -6.20
N PRO A 109 -9.91 0.54 -7.49
CA PRO A 109 -8.77 0.94 -8.30
C PRO A 109 -8.01 2.10 -7.66
N GLY A 110 -6.74 1.87 -7.31
CA GLY A 110 -5.91 2.81 -6.56
C GLY A 110 -4.98 3.66 -7.43
N ARG A 111 -4.92 3.41 -8.74
CA ARG A 111 -3.94 4.04 -9.67
C ARG A 111 -4.01 5.57 -9.64
N GLU A 112 -5.20 6.14 -9.73
CA GLU A 112 -5.37 7.59 -9.82
C GLU A 112 -4.92 8.32 -8.54
N ILE A 113 -5.19 7.74 -7.36
CA ILE A 113 -4.72 8.31 -6.09
C ILE A 113 -3.19 8.14 -5.97
N LEU A 114 -2.67 7.02 -6.48
CA LEU A 114 -1.25 6.71 -6.46
C LEU A 114 -0.41 7.69 -7.28
N LEU A 115 -0.93 8.17 -8.41
CA LEU A 115 -0.29 9.23 -9.21
C LEU A 115 -0.08 10.52 -8.40
N GLY A 116 -0.98 10.81 -7.45
CA GLY A 116 -0.86 11.90 -6.47
C GLY A 116 0.11 11.63 -5.32
N GLY A 117 0.61 10.40 -5.16
CA GLY A 117 1.60 10.02 -4.14
C GLY A 117 1.04 9.36 -2.89
N GLY A 118 -0.21 8.89 -2.90
CA GLY A 118 -0.82 8.21 -1.76
C GLY A 118 -1.77 7.08 -2.18
N ASN A 119 -2.59 6.59 -1.25
CA ASN A 119 -3.71 5.72 -1.60
C ASN A 119 -4.88 5.87 -0.60
N ILE A 120 -5.79 4.90 -0.55
CA ILE A 120 -7.02 4.91 0.26
C ILE A 120 -6.78 5.36 1.70
N HIS A 121 -5.77 4.84 2.41
CA HIS A 121 -5.48 5.26 3.78
C HIS A 121 -5.05 6.74 3.85
N CYS A 122 -4.35 7.25 2.85
CA CYS A 122 -3.85 8.64 2.87
C CYS A 122 -4.97 9.68 2.75
N ILE A 123 -6.14 9.30 2.25
CA ILE A 123 -7.26 10.22 1.97
C ILE A 123 -8.45 10.01 2.91
N THR A 124 -8.29 9.20 3.95
CA THR A 124 -9.32 8.94 4.95
C THR A 124 -8.85 9.32 6.36
N GLN A 125 -9.80 9.72 7.20
CA GLN A 125 -9.57 9.99 8.62
C GLN A 125 -10.73 9.42 9.42
N GLN A 126 -10.48 8.38 10.23
CA GLN A 126 -11.49 7.79 11.09
C GLN A 126 -11.82 8.70 12.27
N GLN A 127 -13.11 8.84 12.56
CA GLN A 127 -13.61 9.38 13.82
C GLN A 127 -14.13 8.21 14.67
N PRO A 128 -13.48 7.90 15.81
CA PRO A 128 -14.00 6.91 16.75
C PRO A 128 -15.41 7.25 17.21
N ARG A 129 -16.18 6.22 17.56
CA ARG A 129 -17.48 6.41 18.21
C ARG A 129 -17.30 6.90 19.65
#